data_AF-A0A660MAM2-F1
#
_entry.id   AF-A0A660MAM2-F1
#
_cell.length_a   1.000
_cell.length_b   1.000
_cell.length_c   1.000
_cell.angle_alpha   90.00
_cell.angle_beta   90.00
_cell.angle_gamma   90.00
#
_symmetry.space_group_name_H-M   'P 1'
#
loop_
_entity.id
_entity.type
_entity.pdbx_description
1 polymer ?
#
loop_
_entity_poly.entity_id
_entity_poly.type
_entity_poly.pdbx_seq_one_letter_code
_entity_poly.pdbx_strand_id
1 'polypeptide(L)'
;MIEKKYIDDEKFAKFWVENRNQRKGSSIKKLKSELFSKGISSDIIEQVLSESNRNDEDEIQKIITKKAKRYTDEQKLIAYLARQGFSFDEIKKALSKE
;
A
#
# COMPACT_ATOMS: atom_id res chain seq x y z
N MET A 1 -18.90 18.47 20.61
CA MET A 1 -19.26 17.09 20.18
C MET A 1 -18.60 16.79 18.83
N ILE A 2 -17.32 16.39 18.81
CA ILE A 2 -16.66 15.94 17.56
C ILE A 2 -15.81 14.67 17.80
N GLU A 3 -15.41 14.38 19.05
CA GLU A 3 -14.56 13.24 19.41
C GLU A 3 -15.07 11.84 18.99
N LYS A 4 -16.39 11.61 18.94
CA LYS A 4 -16.92 10.28 18.61
C LYS A 4 -16.63 9.84 17.18
N LYS A 5 -16.50 10.78 16.22
CA LYS A 5 -16.32 10.43 14.80
C LYS A 5 -14.86 10.06 14.48
N TYR A 6 -13.91 10.80 15.06
CA TYR A 6 -12.48 10.58 14.84
C TYR A 6 -11.98 9.21 15.31
N ILE A 7 -12.52 8.71 16.43
CA ILE A 7 -12.13 7.41 16.98
C ILE A 7 -12.54 6.26 16.04
N ASP A 8 -13.69 6.37 15.38
CA ASP A 8 -14.15 5.37 14.42
C ASP A 8 -13.33 5.42 13.11
N ASP A 9 -13.04 6.62 12.61
CA ASP A 9 -12.26 6.81 11.39
C ASP A 9 -10.81 6.29 11.53
N GLU A 10 -10.17 6.53 12.69
CA GLU A 10 -8.82 6.02 12.97
C GLU A 10 -8.81 4.49 13.06
N LYS A 11 -9.74 3.90 13.82
CA LYS A 11 -9.86 2.44 13.94
C LYS A 11 -10.13 1.79 12.59
N PHE A 12 -11.01 2.40 11.79
CA PHE A 12 -11.31 1.93 10.46
C PHE A 12 -10.08 2.01 9.55
N ALA A 13 -9.34 3.12 9.59
CA ALA A 13 -8.12 3.28 8.80
C ALA A 13 -7.03 2.26 9.19
N LYS A 14 -6.80 2.05 10.49
CA LYS A 14 -5.86 1.02 11.01
C LYS A 14 -6.24 -0.36 10.50
N PHE A 15 -7.50 -0.75 10.70
CA PHE A 15 -8.02 -2.02 10.21
C PHE A 15 -7.88 -2.16 8.68
N TRP A 16 -8.12 -1.09 7.92
CA TRP A 16 -8.00 -1.10 6.46
C TRP A 16 -6.56 -1.37 6.02
N VAL A 17 -5.59 -0.67 6.62
CA VAL A 17 -4.16 -0.82 6.32
C VAL A 17 -3.68 -2.24 6.69
N GLU A 18 -4.05 -2.74 7.87
CA GLU A 18 -3.69 -4.09 8.33
C GLU A 18 -4.29 -5.20 7.46
N ASN A 19 -5.59 -5.12 7.13
CA ASN A 19 -6.26 -6.16 6.35
C ASN A 19 -5.77 -6.20 4.90
N ARG A 20 -5.42 -5.04 4.32
CA ARG A 20 -4.87 -5.00 2.95
C ARG A 20 -3.50 -5.66 2.86
N ASN A 21 -2.68 -5.48 3.90
CA ASN A 21 -1.38 -6.11 4.04
C ASN A 21 -1.46 -7.65 3.91
N GLN A 22 -2.47 -8.27 4.51
CA GLN A 22 -2.61 -9.72 4.51
C GLN A 22 -3.07 -10.31 3.17
N ARG A 23 -3.83 -9.55 2.36
CA ARG A 23 -4.51 -10.09 1.18
C ARG A 23 -3.90 -9.67 -0.16
N LYS A 24 -3.44 -8.43 -0.29
CA LYS A 24 -2.90 -7.88 -1.55
C LYS A 24 -1.91 -6.75 -1.25
N GLY A 25 -0.60 -7.00 -1.41
CA GLY A 25 0.42 -5.95 -1.31
C GLY A 25 0.07 -4.79 -2.25
N SER A 26 -0.27 -3.65 -1.66
CA SER A 26 -0.74 -2.42 -2.32
C SER A 26 0.15 -1.27 -1.88
N SER A 27 0.37 -0.25 -2.70
CA SER A 27 1.21 0.87 -2.28
C SER A 27 0.55 1.70 -1.19
N ILE A 28 1.38 2.42 -0.43
CA ILE A 28 0.93 3.45 0.52
C ILE A 28 0.03 4.47 -0.19
N LYS A 29 0.39 4.87 -1.42
CA LYS A 29 -0.40 5.83 -2.23
C LYS A 29 -1.80 5.31 -2.52
N LYS A 30 -1.92 4.03 -2.87
CA LYS A 30 -3.21 3.39 -3.14
C LYS A 30 -4.07 3.31 -1.88
N LEU A 31 -3.47 2.92 -0.76
CA LEU A 31 -4.14 2.92 0.54
C LEU A 31 -4.65 4.31 0.91
N LYS A 32 -3.82 5.35 0.74
CA LYS A 32 -4.19 6.75 0.99
C LYS A 32 -5.39 7.16 0.13
N SER A 33 -5.37 6.84 -1.17
CA SER A 33 -6.48 7.13 -2.08
C SER A 33 -7.77 6.37 -1.73
N GLU A 34 -7.68 5.10 -1.32
CA GLU A 34 -8.83 4.30 -0.89
C GLU A 34 -9.45 4.87 0.40
N LEU A 35 -8.63 5.23 1.38
CA LEU A 35 -9.10 5.82 2.64
C LEU A 35 -9.71 7.21 2.42
N PHE A 36 -9.09 8.01 1.56
CA PHE A 36 -9.61 9.33 1.19
C PHE A 36 -10.97 9.22 0.49
N SER A 37 -11.12 8.25 -0.42
CA SER A 37 -12.39 7.97 -1.10
C SER A 37 -13.49 7.49 -0.15
N LYS A 38 -13.13 7.02 1.05
CA LYS A 38 -14.07 6.62 2.11
C LYS A 38 -14.45 7.78 3.04
N GLY A 39 -13.91 8.97 2.81
CA GLY A 39 -14.20 10.16 3.59
C GLY A 39 -13.34 10.32 4.84
N ILE A 40 -12.23 9.57 4.95
CA ILE A 40 -11.30 9.70 6.08
C ILE A 40 -10.39 10.90 5.85
N SER A 41 -10.23 11.72 6.89
CA SER A 41 -9.36 12.88 6.88
C SER A 41 -7.91 12.51 6.59
N SER A 42 -7.21 13.34 5.81
CA SER A 42 -5.79 13.13 5.46
C SER A 42 -4.88 13.02 6.68
N ASP A 43 -5.20 13.72 7.77
CA ASP A 43 -4.48 13.69 9.04
C ASP A 43 -4.45 12.29 9.67
N ILE A 44 -5.64 11.68 9.82
CA ILE A 44 -5.79 10.30 10.31
C ILE A 44 -5.07 9.32 9.41
N ILE A 45 -5.20 9.49 8.08
CA ILE A 45 -4.56 8.61 7.11
C ILE A 45 -3.03 8.67 7.28
N GLU A 46 -2.47 9.86 7.42
CA GLU A 46 -1.03 10.05 7.55
C GLU A 46 -0.50 9.52 8.89
N GLN A 47 -1.25 9.70 9.98
CA GLN A 47 -0.94 9.12 11.28
C GLN A 47 -0.91 7.59 11.20
N VAL A 48 -1.97 6.97 10.70
CA VAL A 48 -2.08 5.51 10.59
C VAL A 48 -1.02 4.92 9.67
N LEU A 49 -0.74 5.57 8.53
CA LEU A 49 0.31 5.13 7.63
C LEU A 49 1.70 5.24 8.27
N SER A 50 1.95 6.31 9.02
CA SER A 50 3.21 6.49 9.76
C SER A 50 3.38 5.45 10.87
N GLU A 51 2.30 5.12 11.59
CA GLU A 51 2.29 4.05 12.61
C GLU A 51 2.49 2.65 12.00
N SER A 52 2.10 2.44 10.73
CA SER A 52 2.10 1.11 10.12
C SER A 52 3.49 0.51 9.81
N ASN A 53 4.57 1.28 10.03
CA ASN A 53 5.97 0.92 9.72
C ASN A 53 6.14 0.29 8.32
N ARG A 54 5.23 0.61 7.39
CA ARG A 54 5.13 0.00 6.08
C ARG A 54 6.20 0.59 5.17
N ASN A 55 6.93 -0.28 4.50
CA ASN A 55 7.88 0.12 3.47
C ASN A 55 7.40 -0.46 2.13
N ASP A 56 7.07 0.44 1.19
CA ASP A 56 6.65 0.04 -0.16
C ASP A 56 7.75 -0.77 -0.86
N GLU A 57 9.03 -0.54 -0.56
CA GLU A 57 10.15 -1.32 -1.11
C GLU A 57 10.11 -2.80 -0.68
N ASP A 58 9.88 -3.06 0.60
CA ASP A 58 9.79 -4.43 1.15
C ASP A 58 8.57 -5.18 0.58
N GLU A 59 7.46 -4.48 0.42
CA GLU A 59 6.23 -5.02 -0.14
C GLU A 59 6.38 -5.33 -1.64
N ILE A 60 7.03 -4.45 -2.41
CA ILE A 60 7.37 -4.71 -3.81
C ILE A 60 8.27 -5.95 -3.88
N GLN A 61 9.31 -6.05 -3.04
CA GLN A 61 10.26 -7.17 -3.05
C GLN A 61 9.59 -8.52 -2.73
N LYS A 62 8.67 -8.54 -1.75
CA LYS A 62 7.86 -9.72 -1.44
C LYS A 62 7.02 -10.16 -2.64
N ILE A 63 6.40 -9.20 -3.33
CA ILE A 63 5.59 -9.48 -4.52
C ILE A 63 6.46 -10.01 -5.65
N ILE A 64 7.61 -9.38 -5.91
CA ILE A 64 8.58 -9.82 -6.92
C ILE A 64 9.03 -11.25 -6.59
N THR A 65 9.52 -11.52 -5.39
CA THR A 65 9.96 -12.87 -4.99
C THR A 65 8.87 -13.94 -5.17
N LYS A 66 7.62 -13.59 -4.82
CA LYS A 66 6.48 -14.52 -4.93
C LYS A 66 5.97 -14.71 -6.36
N LYS A 67 6.09 -13.69 -7.21
CA LYS A 67 5.50 -13.66 -8.56
C LYS A 67 6.50 -13.77 -9.70
N ALA A 68 7.77 -13.46 -9.50
CA ALA A 68 8.83 -13.62 -10.52
C ALA A 68 8.89 -15.06 -11.02
N LYS A 69 8.69 -16.04 -10.15
CA LYS A 69 8.57 -17.46 -10.56
C LYS A 69 7.38 -17.76 -11.47
N ARG A 70 6.32 -16.95 -11.42
CA ARG A 70 5.09 -17.12 -12.20
C ARG A 70 5.02 -16.22 -13.43
N TYR A 71 5.73 -15.10 -13.43
CA TYR A 71 5.81 -14.15 -14.53
C TYR A 71 7.21 -14.21 -15.12
N THR A 72 7.35 -14.87 -16.27
CA THR A 72 8.58 -14.86 -17.09
C THR A 72 8.82 -13.51 -17.79
N ASP A 73 7.86 -12.60 -17.71
CA ASP A 73 7.86 -11.31 -18.39
C ASP A 73 7.84 -10.18 -17.36
N GLU A 74 8.96 -9.47 -17.25
CA GLU A 74 9.14 -8.34 -16.33
C GLU A 74 8.13 -7.22 -16.60
N GLN A 75 7.76 -6.96 -17.86
CA GLN A 75 6.79 -5.91 -18.18
C GLN A 75 5.41 -6.22 -17.61
N LYS A 76 5.02 -7.50 -17.58
CA LYS A 76 3.77 -7.92 -16.94
C LYS A 76 3.82 -7.79 -15.42
N LEU A 77 4.99 -8.00 -14.81
CA LEU A 77 5.20 -7.79 -13.37
C LEU A 77 5.15 -6.31 -13.01
N ILE A 78 5.82 -5.44 -13.79
CA ILE A 78 5.78 -3.99 -13.64
C ILE A 78 4.34 -3.49 -13.78
N ALA A 79 3.60 -3.93 -14.81
CA ALA A 79 2.20 -3.57 -15.01
C ALA A 79 1.30 -4.05 -13.85
N TYR A 80 1.59 -5.21 -13.26
CA TYR A 80 0.87 -5.69 -12.08
C TYR A 80 1.13 -4.81 -10.85
N LEU A 81 2.39 -4.47 -10.59
CA LEU A 81 2.79 -3.59 -9.48
C LEU A 81 2.22 -2.17 -9.65
N ALA A 82 2.23 -1.63 -10.86
CA ALA A 82 1.59 -0.34 -11.17
C ALA A 82 0.09 -0.36 -10.86
N ARG A 83 -0.63 -1.45 -11.16
CA ARG A 83 -2.04 -1.63 -10.76
C ARG A 83 -2.23 -1.75 -9.24
N GLN A 84 -1.19 -2.15 -8.51
CA GLN A 84 -1.17 -2.11 -7.04
C GLN A 84 -0.87 -0.70 -6.49
N GLY A 85 -0.59 0.26 -7.38
CA GLY A 85 -0.41 1.68 -7.07
C GLY A 85 1.04 2.07 -6.78
N PHE A 86 2.00 1.17 -6.98
CA PHE A 86 3.42 1.49 -6.83
C PHE A 86 3.86 2.39 -7.99
N SER A 87 4.68 3.38 -7.69
CA SER A 87 5.23 4.27 -8.72
C SER A 87 6.26 3.51 -9.56
N PHE A 88 6.41 3.91 -10.82
CA PHE A 88 7.41 3.31 -11.70
C PHE A 88 8.83 3.38 -11.12
N ASP A 89 9.17 4.49 -10.47
CA ASP A 89 10.47 4.68 -9.81
C ASP A 89 10.70 3.65 -8.69
N GLU A 90 9.71 3.43 -7.82
CA GLU A 90 9.77 2.46 -6.72
C GLU A 90 9.92 1.02 -7.24
N ILE A 91 9.17 0.69 -8.30
CA ILE A 91 9.23 -0.62 -8.96
C ILE A 91 10.63 -0.83 -9.57
N LYS A 92 11.13 0.15 -10.32
CA LYS A 92 12.43 0.07 -10.98
C LYS A 92 13.55 -0.03 -9.95
N LYS A 93 13.48 0.74 -8.87
CA LYS A 93 14.44 0.69 -7.77
C LYS A 93 14.48 -0.69 -7.11
N ALA A 94 13.32 -1.32 -6.89
CA ALA A 94 13.24 -2.67 -6.34
C ALA A 94 13.79 -3.73 -7.30
N LEU A 95 13.49 -3.63 -8.60
CA LEU A 95 14.03 -4.53 -9.63
C LEU A 95 15.54 -4.35 -9.85
N SER A 96 16.06 -3.14 -9.67
CA SER A 96 17.50 -2.84 -9.85
C SER A 96 18.34 -3.23 -8.63
N LYS A 97 17.72 -3.68 -7.54
CA LYS A 97 18.37 -4.08 -6.29
C LYS A 97 18.78 -5.56 -6.27
N GLU A 98 18.74 -6.21 -7.43
CA GLU A 98 19.13 -7.61 -7.65
C GLU A 98 20.65 -7.77 -7.85
#